data_AF-A0A7K7D779-F1
#
_entry.id   AF-A0A7K7D779-F1
#
_cell.length_a   1.000
_cell.length_b   1.000
_cell.length_c   1.000
_cell.angle_alpha   90.00
_cell.angle_beta   90.00
_cell.angle_gamma   90.00
#
_symmetry.space_group_name_H-M   'P 1'
#
loop_
_entity.id
_entity.type
_entity.pdbx_description
1 polymer ?
#
loop_
_entity_poly.entity_id
_entity_poly.type
_entity_poly.pdbx_seq_one_letter_code
_entity_poly.pdbx_strand_id
1 'polypeptide(L)'
;LIGTPLAQRLGIGFVPVRKKGKLPGATESISYSLEYGKARPGSSRGSRCGGQGGYTRGEGAELEVQSDAVEPGQKVVIVDDLLATGGTMRAACELLKRLKAEILECLVIIELKALKGSEKLNSIPFYSLLQYE
;
A
#
# COMPACT_ATOMS: atom_id res chain seq x y z
N LEU A 1 12.33 4.07 -1.24
CA LEU A 1 12.80 5.17 -0.35
C LEU A 1 12.94 6.50 -1.12
N ILE A 2 11.83 7.10 -1.56
CA ILE A 2 11.82 8.43 -2.22
C ILE A 2 10.67 9.34 -1.79
N GLY A 3 9.60 8.79 -1.18
CA GLY A 3 8.44 9.57 -0.77
C GLY A 3 8.76 10.68 0.24
N THR A 4 9.59 10.42 1.25
CA THR A 4 9.95 11.42 2.27
C THR A 4 10.71 12.63 1.70
N PRO A 5 11.83 12.48 0.96
CA PRO A 5 12.52 13.63 0.38
C PRO A 5 11.66 14.35 -0.69
N LEU A 6 10.78 13.64 -1.40
CA LEU A 6 9.83 14.25 -2.33
C LEU A 6 8.81 15.13 -1.59
N ALA A 7 8.18 14.61 -0.54
CA ALA A 7 7.24 15.35 0.30
C ALA A 7 7.88 16.60 0.91
N GLN A 8 9.12 16.47 1.41
CA GLN A 8 9.88 17.59 1.95
C GLN A 8 10.12 18.69 0.90
N ARG A 9 10.53 18.32 -0.32
CA ARG A 9 10.76 19.30 -1.41
C ARG A 9 9.48 19.98 -1.88
N LEU A 10 8.35 19.30 -1.83
CA LEU A 10 7.04 19.84 -2.21
C LEU A 10 6.34 20.59 -1.07
N GLY A 11 6.87 20.54 0.16
CA GLY A 11 6.23 21.15 1.32
C GLY A 11 4.90 20.50 1.72
N ILE A 12 4.72 19.21 1.44
CA ILE A 12 3.50 18.45 1.76
C ILE A 12 3.75 17.41 2.86
N GLY A 13 2.67 16.91 3.47
CA GLY A 13 2.73 15.85 4.47
C GLY A 13 3.23 14.51 3.89
N PHE A 14 3.81 13.67 4.76
CA PHE A 14 4.23 12.31 4.43
C PHE A 14 3.54 11.30 5.34
N VAL A 15 2.84 10.34 4.73
CA VAL A 15 2.11 9.28 5.44
C VAL A 15 2.72 7.92 5.10
N PRO A 16 3.32 7.21 6.08
CA PRO A 16 3.86 5.88 5.84
C PRO A 16 2.77 4.80 5.86
N VAL A 17 2.69 4.00 4.79
CA VAL A 17 2.01 2.69 4.81
C VAL A 17 3.04 1.61 5.13
N ARG A 18 2.76 0.76 6.12
CA ARG A 18 3.74 -0.18 6.68
C ARG A 18 3.16 -1.58 6.80
N LYS A 19 4.01 -2.58 7.03
CA LYS A 19 3.55 -3.91 7.43
C LYS A 19 2.89 -3.85 8.81
N LYS A 20 1.93 -4.75 9.06
CA LYS A 20 1.23 -4.86 10.35
C LYS A 20 2.19 -4.84 11.56
N GLY A 21 1.83 -4.07 12.59
CA GLY A 21 2.53 -3.97 13.87
C GLY A 21 3.81 -3.12 13.83
N LYS A 22 3.95 -2.23 12.84
CA LYS A 22 5.11 -1.33 12.71
C LYS A 22 4.77 0.12 12.99
N LEU A 23 3.50 0.51 12.92
CA LEU A 23 3.03 1.85 13.26
C LEU A 23 2.55 1.91 14.71
N PRO A 24 2.82 3.00 15.43
CA PRO A 24 2.25 3.23 16.76
C PRO A 24 0.77 3.62 16.66
N GLY A 25 0.05 3.49 17.77
CA GLY A 25 -1.33 3.98 17.89
C GLY A 25 -2.36 3.13 17.12
N ALA A 26 -3.51 3.77 16.82
CA ALA A 26 -4.60 3.15 16.08
C ALA A 26 -4.28 3.11 14.58
N THR A 27 -4.58 1.98 13.93
CA THR A 27 -4.29 1.76 12.52
C THR A 27 -5.46 1.09 11.81
N GLU A 28 -5.70 1.50 10.56
CA GLU A 28 -6.47 0.69 9.61
C GLU A 28 -5.55 -0.32 8.94
N SER A 29 -6.10 -1.48 8.57
CA SER A 29 -5.29 -2.54 7.93
C SER A 29 -6.04 -3.26 6.81
N ILE A 30 -5.27 -3.80 5.87
CA ILE A 30 -5.78 -4.61 4.78
C ILE A 30 -4.87 -5.80 4.51
N SER A 31 -5.48 -6.97 4.36
CA SER A 31 -4.80 -8.20 3.95
C SER A 31 -4.89 -8.35 2.43
N TYR A 32 -3.82 -8.80 1.80
CA TYR A 32 -3.77 -9.07 0.37
C TYR A 32 -2.93 -10.32 0.10
N SER A 33 -3.26 -11.03 -0.97
CA SER A 33 -2.52 -12.22 -1.39
C SER A 33 -1.17 -11.84 -1.99
N LEU A 34 -0.12 -12.56 -1.60
CA LEU A 34 1.17 -12.49 -2.28
C LEU A 34 1.11 -13.38 -3.52
N GLU A 35 1.47 -12.81 -4.68
CA GLU A 35 1.60 -13.58 -5.92
C GLU A 35 2.97 -14.25 -6.03
N TYR A 36 4.01 -13.64 -5.44
CA TYR A 36 5.35 -14.20 -5.36
C TYR A 36 5.92 -14.00 -3.95
N GLY A 37 6.32 -15.09 -3.32
CA GLY A 37 7.03 -15.11 -2.04
C GLY A 37 6.16 -15.34 -0.80
N LYS A 38 6.83 -15.59 0.33
CA LYS A 38 6.22 -15.79 1.64
C LYS A 38 6.26 -14.49 2.45
N ALA A 39 5.16 -14.13 3.11
CA ALA A 39 5.18 -13.07 4.10
C ALA A 39 6.06 -13.52 5.27
N ARG A 40 7.24 -12.91 5.48
CA ARG A 40 8.07 -13.23 6.65
C ARG A 40 7.28 -12.87 7.92
N PRO A 41 6.98 -13.83 8.81
CA PRO A 41 6.23 -13.56 10.02
C PRO A 41 7.04 -12.63 10.93
N GLY A 42 6.59 -11.38 11.05
CA GLY A 42 7.04 -10.46 12.08
C GLY A 42 6.11 -10.57 13.27
N SER A 43 6.58 -11.21 14.35
CA SER A 43 6.03 -11.22 15.72
C SER A 43 4.65 -10.56 15.93
N SER A 44 3.58 -11.23 15.54
CA SER A 44 2.22 -10.85 15.91
C SER A 44 1.99 -11.17 17.38
N ARG A 45 2.13 -10.19 18.28
CA ARG A 45 1.44 -10.22 19.58
C ARG A 45 0.02 -9.70 19.35
N GLY A 46 -0.95 -10.57 19.63
CA GLY A 46 -2.28 -10.55 19.06
C GLY A 46 -3.16 -9.36 19.42
N SER A 47 -4.06 -9.06 18.48
CA SER A 47 -5.37 -8.49 18.77
C SER A 47 -6.42 -9.44 18.20
N ARG A 48 -7.34 -9.90 19.04
CA ARG A 48 -8.49 -10.72 18.65
C ARG A 48 -9.54 -9.80 18.05
N CYS A 49 -9.76 -9.90 16.73
CA CYS A 49 -11.04 -9.51 16.14
C CYS A 49 -11.76 -10.80 15.72
N GLY A 50 -12.93 -11.02 16.30
CA GLY A 50 -13.79 -12.17 16.02
C GLY A 50 -14.53 -12.00 14.68
N GLY A 51 -14.67 -13.10 13.96
CA GLY A 51 -15.48 -13.22 12.74
C GLY A 51 -15.26 -14.59 12.11
N GLN A 52 -16.27 -15.46 12.21
CA GLN A 52 -16.31 -16.78 11.56
C GLN A 52 -16.47 -16.63 10.05
N GLY A 53 -15.66 -17.35 9.28
CA GLY A 53 -15.77 -17.45 7.82
C GLY A 53 -14.52 -18.07 7.24
N GLY A 54 -14.53 -19.38 7.02
CA GLY A 54 -13.40 -20.13 6.50
C GLY A 54 -13.07 -19.76 5.04
N TYR A 55 -11.81 -19.40 4.80
CA TYR A 55 -11.18 -19.46 3.50
C TYR A 55 -9.77 -20.07 3.69
N THR A 56 -9.43 -21.03 2.84
CA THR A 56 -8.20 -21.81 2.91
C THR A 56 -6.96 -20.91 2.71
N ARG A 57 -5.95 -21.16 3.54
CA ARG A 57 -4.77 -20.33 3.82
C ARG A 57 -3.81 -20.23 2.61
N GLY A 58 -4.03 -19.25 1.76
CA GLY A 58 -2.95 -18.60 1.01
C GLY A 58 -2.17 -17.67 1.96
N GLU A 59 -0.84 -17.69 1.92
CA GLU A 59 0.00 -16.81 2.76
C GLU A 59 -0.19 -15.33 2.34
N GLY A 60 -1.09 -14.63 3.02
CA GLY A 60 -1.34 -13.19 2.81
C GLY A 60 -0.34 -12.30 3.54
N ALA A 61 -0.11 -11.10 3.01
CA ALA A 61 0.57 -10.01 3.70
C ALA A 61 -0.44 -8.96 4.15
N GLU A 62 -0.09 -8.21 5.19
CA GLU A 62 -0.93 -7.13 5.72
C GLU A 62 -0.19 -5.80 5.68
N LEU A 63 -0.89 -4.77 5.19
CA LEU A 63 -0.49 -3.37 5.27
C LEU A 63 -1.36 -2.63 6.27
N GLU A 64 -0.77 -1.64 6.92
CA GLU A 64 -1.42 -0.74 7.86
C GLU A 64 -1.00 0.72 7.63
N VAL A 65 -1.89 1.62 8.01
CA VAL A 65 -1.69 3.07 8.06
C VAL A 65 -2.35 3.59 9.33
N GLN A 66 -1.84 4.64 9.97
CA GLN A 66 -2.50 5.21 11.14
C GLN A 66 -3.89 5.74 10.74
N SER A 67 -4.90 5.49 11.58
CA SER A 67 -6.31 5.76 11.23
C SER A 67 -6.62 7.26 11.08
N ASP A 68 -5.78 8.12 11.64
CA ASP A 68 -5.85 9.59 11.59
C ASP A 68 -4.82 10.20 10.62
N ALA A 69 -4.11 9.38 9.83
CA ALA A 69 -3.02 9.87 8.99
C ALA A 69 -3.49 10.70 7.80
N VAL A 70 -4.75 10.55 7.38
CA VAL A 70 -5.36 11.31 6.28
C VAL A 70 -6.78 11.72 6.64
N GLU A 71 -7.18 12.89 6.19
CA GLU A 71 -8.55 13.39 6.31
C GLU A 71 -9.41 12.92 5.12
N PRO A 72 -10.73 12.73 5.30
CA PRO A 72 -11.63 12.46 4.19
C PRO A 72 -11.57 13.55 3.11
N GLY A 73 -11.39 13.15 1.85
CA GLY A 73 -11.21 14.05 0.72
C GLY A 73 -9.79 14.60 0.57
N GLN A 74 -8.85 14.27 1.46
CA GLN A 74 -7.46 14.67 1.31
C GLN A 74 -6.86 14.06 0.05
N LYS A 75 -6.26 14.92 -0.76
CA LYS A 75 -5.59 14.54 -2.00
C LYS A 75 -4.23 13.92 -1.70
N VAL A 76 -3.99 12.72 -2.21
CA VAL A 76 -2.78 11.96 -1.95
C VAL A 76 -2.17 11.40 -3.23
N VAL A 77 -0.84 11.31 -3.25
CA VAL A 77 -0.07 10.59 -4.26
C VAL A 77 0.62 9.44 -3.56
N ILE A 78 0.50 8.23 -4.11
CA ILE A 78 1.16 7.04 -3.55
C ILE A 78 2.49 6.86 -4.28
N VAL A 79 3.57 6.67 -3.53
CA VAL A 79 4.93 6.61 -4.08
C VAL A 79 5.63 5.35 -3.60
N ASP A 80 6.18 4.58 -4.53
CA ASP A 80 7.07 3.44 -4.23
C ASP A 80 8.33 3.48 -5.11
N ASP A 81 9.32 2.64 -4.83
CA ASP A 81 10.49 2.53 -5.71
C ASP A 81 10.20 1.72 -6.98
N LEU A 82 9.55 0.57 -6.85
CA LEU A 82 9.35 -0.38 -7.94
C LEU A 82 7.92 -0.95 -7.98
N LEU A 83 7.31 -0.97 -9.17
CA LEU A 83 6.09 -1.73 -9.44
C LEU A 83 6.42 -3.06 -10.12
N ALA A 84 6.18 -4.16 -9.41
CA ALA A 84 6.23 -5.52 -9.93
C ALA A 84 4.82 -6.02 -10.29
N THR A 85 4.26 -6.94 -9.51
CA THR A 85 2.91 -7.47 -9.73
C THR A 85 1.78 -6.54 -9.26
N GLY A 86 2.10 -5.44 -8.59
CA GLY A 86 1.13 -4.42 -8.16
C GLY A 86 0.29 -4.74 -6.91
N GLY A 87 0.44 -5.92 -6.29
CA GLY A 87 -0.36 -6.32 -5.11
C GLY A 87 -0.26 -5.34 -3.94
N THR A 88 0.96 -4.93 -3.57
CA THR A 88 1.21 -3.97 -2.49
C THR A 88 0.62 -2.59 -2.79
N MET A 89 0.85 -2.08 -4.00
CA MET A 89 0.34 -0.76 -4.43
C MET A 89 -1.20 -0.74 -4.43
N ARG A 90 -1.83 -1.79 -4.98
CA ARG A 90 -3.29 -1.94 -4.95
C ARG A 90 -3.83 -1.97 -3.52
N ALA A 91 -3.21 -2.74 -2.63
CA ALA A 91 -3.61 -2.82 -1.23
C ALA A 91 -3.49 -1.45 -0.54
N ALA A 92 -2.42 -0.69 -0.80
CA ALA A 92 -2.26 0.68 -0.30
C ALA A 92 -3.36 1.61 -0.84
N CYS A 93 -3.73 1.50 -2.13
CA CYS A 93 -4.83 2.26 -2.72
C CYS A 93 -6.17 1.95 -2.02
N GLU A 94 -6.47 0.67 -1.81
CA GLU A 94 -7.71 0.25 -1.15
C GLU A 94 -7.76 0.72 0.32
N LEU A 95 -6.63 0.68 1.02
CA LEU A 95 -6.51 1.17 2.38
C LEU A 95 -6.77 2.68 2.48
N LEU A 96 -6.18 3.48 1.59
CA LEU A 96 -6.40 4.94 1.56
C LEU A 96 -7.82 5.31 1.10
N LYS A 97 -8.42 4.52 0.19
CA LYS A 97 -9.84 4.67 -0.17
C LYS A 97 -10.77 4.40 1.01
N ARG A 98 -10.46 3.45 1.90
CA ARG A 98 -11.24 3.22 3.15
C ARG A 98 -11.19 4.41 4.09
N LEU A 99 -10.05 5.12 4.11
CA LEU A 99 -9.90 6.41 4.80
C LEU A 99 -10.50 7.60 4.02
N LYS A 100 -11.17 7.33 2.89
CA LYS A 100 -11.82 8.32 2.03
C LYS A 100 -10.86 9.35 1.44
N ALA A 101 -9.59 9.00 1.27
CA ALA A 101 -8.64 9.85 0.56
C ALA A 101 -8.92 9.88 -0.95
N GLU A 102 -8.65 11.01 -1.59
CA GLU A 102 -8.69 11.17 -3.04
C GLU A 102 -7.30 10.84 -3.61
N ILE A 103 -7.13 9.65 -4.17
CA ILE A 103 -5.85 9.23 -4.76
C ILE A 103 -5.72 9.86 -6.14
N LEU A 104 -4.78 10.80 -6.27
CA LEU A 104 -4.52 11.50 -7.52
C LEU A 104 -3.72 10.64 -8.50
N GLU A 105 -2.66 9.97 -8.01
CA GLU A 105 -1.73 9.21 -8.84
C GLU A 105 -0.94 8.19 -8.01
N CYS A 106 -0.51 7.10 -8.65
CA CYS A 106 0.53 6.21 -8.17
C CYS A 106 1.81 6.44 -8.97
N LEU A 107 2.92 6.70 -8.29
CA LEU A 107 4.22 7.00 -8.90
C LEU A 107 5.28 6.00 -8.45
N VAL A 108 6.02 5.44 -9.39
CA VAL A 108 7.20 4.60 -9.12
C VAL A 108 8.41 5.03 -9.93
N ILE A 109 9.60 4.67 -9.46
CA ILE A 109 10.82 4.88 -10.24
C ILE A 109 10.93 3.81 -11.32
N ILE A 110 10.68 2.55 -10.98
CA ILE A 110 10.89 1.40 -11.87
C ILE A 110 9.58 0.63 -12.04
N GLU A 111 9.23 0.28 -13.27
CA GLU A 111 8.13 -0.64 -13.58
C GLU A 111 8.66 -1.87 -14.31
N LEU A 112 8.24 -3.06 -13.89
CA LEU A 112 8.48 -4.33 -14.58
C LEU A 112 7.26 -4.68 -15.46
N LYS A 113 7.31 -4.32 -16.74
CA LYS A 113 6.17 -4.40 -17.66
C LYS A 113 5.65 -5.82 -17.85
N ALA A 114 6.52 -6.83 -17.94
CA ALA A 114 6.09 -8.23 -18.06
C ALA A 114 5.16 -8.72 -16.94
N LEU A 115 5.18 -8.08 -15.76
CA LEU A 115 4.35 -8.47 -14.62
C LEU A 115 2.97 -7.79 -14.58
N LYS A 116 2.69 -6.86 -15.50
CA LYS A 116 1.38 -6.22 -15.67
C LYS A 116 0.79 -5.64 -14.39
N GLY A 117 1.64 -5.16 -13.48
CA GLY A 117 1.20 -4.66 -12.17
C GLY A 117 0.30 -3.43 -12.26
N SER A 118 0.54 -2.57 -13.26
CA SER A 118 -0.20 -1.33 -13.49
C SER A 118 -1.67 -1.58 -13.87
N GLU A 119 -1.97 -2.71 -14.51
CA GLU A 119 -3.35 -3.11 -14.85
C GLU A 119 -4.25 -3.29 -13.61
N LYS A 120 -3.66 -3.53 -12.42
CA LYS A 120 -4.40 -3.74 -11.17
C LYS A 120 -4.80 -2.46 -10.44
N LEU A 121 -4.41 -1.29 -10.93
CA LEU A 121 -4.65 -0.01 -10.27
C LEU A 121 -6.03 0.59 -10.58
N ASN A 122 -6.91 -0.13 -11.29
CA ASN A 122 -8.35 0.16 -11.44
C ASN A 122 -8.66 1.64 -11.71
N SER A 123 -8.09 2.16 -12.79
CA SER A 123 -8.26 3.53 -13.28
C SER A 123 -7.61 4.65 -12.46
N ILE A 124 -6.82 4.33 -11.44
CA ILE A 124 -5.95 5.34 -10.79
C ILE A 124 -4.83 5.69 -11.77
N PRO A 125 -4.56 6.98 -12.06
CA PRO A 125 -3.42 7.39 -12.86
C PRO A 125 -2.12 6.78 -12.33
N PHE A 126 -1.27 6.32 -13.23
CA PHE A 126 -0.02 5.66 -12.89
C PHE A 126 1.12 6.16 -13.75
N TYR A 127 2.22 6.53 -13.08
CA TYR A 127 3.44 7.01 -13.71
C TYR A 127 4.65 6.19 -13.26
N SER A 128 5.49 5.80 -14.23
CA SER A 128 6.78 5.16 -13.99
C SER A 128 7.89 5.93 -14.69
N LEU A 129 9.00 6.19 -13.98
CA LEU A 129 10.14 6.92 -14.56
C LEU A 129 10.98 6.04 -15.50
N LEU A 130 11.20 4.78 -15.14
CA LEU A 130 11.95 3.78 -15.88
C LEU A 130 11.07 2.55 -16.08
N GLN A 131 11.11 1.99 -17.29
CA GLN A 131 10.33 0.82 -17.68
C GLN A 131 11.30 -0.26 -18.16
N TYR A 132 11.17 -1.46 -17.61
CA TYR A 132 11.90 -2.65 -18.04
C TYR A 132 10.90 -3.67 -18.54
N GLU A 133 11.22 -4.26 -19.69
CA GLU A 133 10.45 -5.35 -20.30
C GLU A 133 10.62 -6.65 -19.50
#